data_AF-A0A7V2AZV3-F1
#
_entry.id   AF-A0A7V2AZV3-F1
#
_cell.length_a   1.000
_cell.length_b   1.000
_cell.length_c   1.000
_cell.angle_alpha   90.00
_cell.angle_beta   90.00
_cell.angle_gamma   90.00
#
_symmetry.space_group_name_H-M   'P 1'
#
loop_
_entity.id
_entity.type
_entity.pdbx_description
1 polymer ?
#
loop_
_entity_poly.entity_id
_entity_poly.type
_entity_poly.pdbx_seq_one_letter_code
_entity_poly.pdbx_strand_id
1 'polypeptide(L)'
;MNDRLPILLGLVERDGDPVYQVAIEDRRVRREVARTGFLLYALENFLKRHVDPSLPLPVRLHGQVSHDRAWIEVVSETGTRRRYIVEADWPQKQEEDHEN
;
A
#
# COMPACT_ATOMS: atom_id res chain seq x y z
N MET A 1 17.48 -4.34 -13.13
CA MET A 1 16.65 -4.01 -11.95
C MET A 1 15.21 -4.07 -12.39
N ASN A 2 14.42 -5.04 -11.90
CA ASN A 2 12.99 -5.14 -12.20
C ASN A 2 12.20 -4.45 -11.08
N ASP A 3 12.05 -3.14 -11.18
CA ASP A 3 10.99 -2.44 -10.44
C ASP A 3 9.69 -2.74 -11.20
N ARG A 4 8.90 -3.70 -10.69
CA ARG A 4 7.65 -4.09 -11.35
C ARG A 4 6.62 -2.98 -11.14
N LEU A 5 5.97 -2.59 -12.23
CA LEU A 5 4.85 -1.65 -12.22
C LEU A 5 3.68 -2.24 -11.41
N PRO A 6 2.77 -1.39 -10.88
CA PRO A 6 1.57 -1.86 -10.22
C PRO A 6 0.76 -2.80 -11.13
N ILE A 7 0.34 -3.95 -10.60
CA ILE A 7 -0.40 -4.95 -11.36
C ILE A 7 -1.87 -4.87 -10.94
N LEU A 8 -2.78 -4.70 -11.91
CA LEU A 8 -4.21 -4.85 -11.66
C LEU A 8 -4.50 -6.32 -11.36
N LEU A 9 -4.90 -6.62 -10.12
CA LEU A 9 -5.23 -7.97 -9.68
C LEU A 9 -6.65 -8.37 -10.06
N GLY A 10 -7.58 -7.42 -10.12
CA GLY A 10 -8.97 -7.69 -10.45
C GLY A 10 -9.94 -6.64 -9.94
N LEU A 11 -11.23 -6.95 -10.06
CA LEU A 11 -12.35 -6.14 -9.58
C LEU A 11 -13.05 -6.90 -8.45
N VAL A 12 -13.27 -6.24 -7.31
CA VAL A 12 -14.11 -6.77 -6.24
C VAL A 12 -15.24 -5.80 -5.94
N GLU A 13 -16.38 -6.31 -5.51
CA GLU A 13 -17.52 -5.47 -5.10
C GLU A 13 -17.48 -5.25 -3.57
N ARG A 14 -17.69 -4.02 -3.13
CA ARG A 14 -17.77 -3.64 -1.71
C ARG A 14 -18.95 -2.71 -1.49
N ASP A 15 -19.91 -3.13 -0.68
CA ASP A 15 -21.11 -2.36 -0.37
C ASP A 15 -21.91 -1.94 -1.63
N GLY A 16 -21.87 -2.77 -2.70
CA GLY A 16 -22.47 -2.47 -4.00
C GLY A 16 -21.57 -1.70 -4.97
N ASP A 17 -20.40 -1.23 -4.52
CA ASP A 17 -19.48 -0.46 -5.36
C ASP A 17 -18.33 -1.30 -5.92
N PRO A 18 -17.95 -1.11 -7.20
CA PRO A 18 -16.75 -1.72 -7.76
C PRO A 18 -15.47 -1.12 -7.18
N VAL A 19 -14.56 -1.98 -6.72
CA VAL A 19 -13.23 -1.62 -6.21
C VAL A 19 -12.16 -2.36 -7.01
N TYR A 20 -11.33 -1.61 -7.73
CA TYR A 20 -10.20 -2.16 -8.47
C TYR A 20 -9.05 -2.49 -7.52
N GLN A 21 -8.60 -3.74 -7.50
CA GLN A 21 -7.45 -4.14 -6.70
C GLN A 21 -6.16 -4.04 -7.49
N VAL A 22 -5.17 -3.36 -6.91
CA VAL A 22 -3.86 -3.11 -7.53
C VAL A 22 -2.77 -3.58 -6.58
N ALA A 23 -2.03 -4.61 -6.96
CA ALA A 23 -0.83 -5.02 -6.24
C ALA A 23 0.33 -4.07 -6.56
N ILE A 24 1.09 -3.73 -5.53
CA ILE A 24 2.34 -3.00 -5.66
C ILE A 24 3.47 -3.92 -5.20
N GLU A 25 4.16 -4.51 -6.17
CA GLU A 25 5.36 -5.32 -5.97
C GLU A 25 6.63 -4.45 -6.12
N ASP A 26 6.71 -3.35 -5.36
CA ASP A 26 7.79 -2.37 -5.50
C ASP A 26 8.72 -2.32 -4.27
N ARG A 27 10.01 -2.59 -4.50
CA ARG A 27 11.07 -2.53 -3.47
C ARG A 27 11.22 -1.15 -2.84
N ARG A 28 10.78 -0.08 -3.52
CA ARG A 28 10.77 1.29 -2.99
C ARG A 28 9.76 1.46 -1.88
N VAL A 29 8.60 0.79 -1.95
CA VAL A 29 7.65 0.80 -0.82
C VAL A 29 8.29 0.16 0.39
N ARG A 30 8.88 -1.04 0.23
CA ARG A 30 9.57 -1.73 1.34
C ARG A 30 10.67 -0.87 1.97
N ARG A 31 11.45 -0.15 1.15
CA ARG A 31 12.47 0.80 1.63
C ARG A 31 11.86 1.98 2.38
N GLU A 32 10.76 2.54 1.89
CA GLU A 32 10.07 3.65 2.54
C GLU A 32 9.44 3.22 3.87
N VAL A 33 8.92 1.98 3.95
CA VAL A 33 8.43 1.39 5.19
C VAL A 33 9.57 1.21 6.20
N ALA A 34 10.70 0.63 5.79
CA ALA A 34 11.87 0.49 6.64
C ALA A 34 12.42 1.84 7.14
N ARG A 35 12.31 2.89 6.32
CA ARG A 35 12.75 4.25 6.66
C ARG A 35 11.82 4.96 7.63
N THR A 36 10.51 4.75 7.52
CA THR A 36 9.51 5.55 8.25
C THR A 36 8.92 4.83 9.44
N GLY A 37 8.91 3.49 9.46
CA GLY A 37 8.22 2.70 10.48
C GLY A 37 6.68 2.77 10.39
N PHE A 38 6.14 3.59 9.50
CA PHE A 38 4.69 3.82 9.35
C PHE A 38 4.23 3.35 7.97
N LEU A 39 3.68 2.15 7.92
CA LEU A 39 3.31 1.46 6.68
C LEU A 39 2.34 2.24 5.79
N LEU A 40 1.24 2.75 6.38
CA LEU A 40 0.23 3.49 5.63
C LEU A 40 0.81 4.81 5.09
N TYR A 41 1.67 5.46 5.86
CA TYR A 41 2.37 6.68 5.43
C TYR A 41 3.35 6.38 4.27
N ALA A 42 4.13 5.31 4.36
CA ALA A 42 5.05 4.89 3.30
C ALA A 42 4.31 4.54 1.99
N LEU A 43 3.19 3.82 2.10
CA LEU A 43 2.36 3.47 0.95
C LEU A 43 1.71 4.71 0.33
N GLU A 44 1.15 5.60 1.15
CA GLU A 44 0.58 6.86 0.69
C GLU A 44 1.60 7.73 -0.06
N ASN A 45 2.81 7.89 0.51
CA ASN A 45 3.89 8.64 -0.13
C ASN A 45 4.34 8.01 -1.45
N PHE A 46 4.47 6.68 -1.49
CA PHE A 46 4.82 5.98 -2.72
C PHE A 46 3.77 6.22 -3.81
N LEU A 47 2.48 6.09 -3.47
CA LEU A 47 1.38 6.31 -4.40
C LEU A 47 1.42 7.71 -5.00
N LYS A 48 1.56 8.75 -4.15
CA LYS A 48 1.67 10.15 -4.60
C LYS A 48 2.86 10.40 -5.51
N ARG A 49 4.00 9.74 -5.27
CA ARG A 49 5.24 10.00 -6.01
C ARG A 49 5.37 9.20 -7.30
N HIS A 50 4.76 8.02 -7.36
CA HIS A 50 5.11 7.02 -8.37
C HIS A 50 3.94 6.39 -9.11
N VAL A 51 2.72 6.46 -8.57
CA VAL A 51 1.56 5.77 -9.17
C VAL A 51 0.53 6.77 -9.66
N ASP A 52 0.15 7.72 -8.80
CA ASP A 52 -0.87 8.71 -9.12
C ASP A 52 -0.51 10.06 -8.47
N PRO A 53 0.20 10.93 -9.20
CA PRO A 53 0.56 12.26 -8.72
C PRO A 53 -0.65 13.17 -8.49
N SER A 54 -1.80 12.81 -9.06
CA SER A 54 -3.04 13.56 -8.95
C SER A 54 -3.86 13.20 -7.72
N LEU A 55 -3.44 12.21 -6.93
CA LEU A 55 -4.01 11.88 -5.61
C LEU A 55 -4.14 13.13 -4.73
N PRO A 56 -5.35 13.72 -4.59
CA PRO A 56 -5.52 14.86 -3.72
C PRO A 56 -5.46 14.37 -2.27
N LEU A 57 -4.70 15.03 -1.40
CA LEU A 57 -5.07 15.05 0.01
C LEU A 57 -6.31 15.96 0.09
N PRO A 58 -7.55 15.44 0.20
CA PRO A 58 -8.00 14.45 1.17
C PRO A 58 -8.93 13.37 0.54
N VAL A 59 -8.36 12.32 -0.04
CA VAL A 59 -9.13 11.10 -0.32
C VAL A 59 -9.51 10.43 1.01
N ARG A 60 -10.71 9.84 1.11
CA ARG A 60 -11.04 8.94 2.23
C ARG A 60 -10.15 7.70 2.15
N LEU A 61 -9.02 7.75 2.84
CA LEU A 61 -8.09 6.64 2.95
C LEU A 61 -8.63 5.67 3.99
N HIS A 62 -9.20 4.56 3.54
CA HIS A 62 -9.35 3.40 4.40
C HIS A 62 -8.09 2.57 4.27
N GLY A 63 -7.30 2.54 5.32
CA GLY A 63 -6.08 1.75 5.39
C GLY A 63 -6.23 0.64 6.42
N GLN A 64 -5.76 -0.57 6.09
CA GLN A 64 -5.61 -1.63 7.07
C GLN A 64 -4.23 -2.25 6.95
N VAL A 65 -3.67 -2.57 8.10
CA VAL A 65 -2.42 -3.29 8.24
C VAL A 65 -2.73 -4.66 8.84
N SER A 66 -2.14 -5.70 8.28
CA SER A 66 -2.19 -7.06 8.82
C SER A 66 -0.80 -7.68 8.77
N HIS A 67 -0.65 -8.87 9.35
CA HIS A 67 0.66 -9.54 9.51
C HIS A 67 1.39 -9.81 8.20
N ASP A 68 0.75 -9.77 7.03
CA ASP A 68 1.38 -10.08 5.74
C ASP A 68 1.16 -9.00 4.67
N ARG A 69 0.28 -8.03 4.94
CA ARG A 69 -0.13 -7.04 3.94
C ARG A 69 -0.58 -5.71 4.54
N ALA A 70 -0.32 -4.68 3.75
CA ALA A 70 -0.90 -3.36 3.81
C ALA A 70 -1.92 -3.19 2.70
N TRP A 71 -2.99 -2.42 2.93
CA TRP A 71 -3.69 -1.82 1.80
C TRP A 71 -4.22 -0.44 2.13
N ILE A 72 -4.34 0.38 1.09
CA ILE A 72 -5.01 1.68 1.12
C ILE A 72 -6.05 1.69 0.01
N GLU A 73 -7.29 2.01 0.37
CA GLU A 73 -8.34 2.31 -0.57
C GLU A 73 -8.39 3.81 -0.85
N VAL A 74 -8.41 4.14 -2.14
CA VAL A 74 -8.43 5.48 -2.69
C VAL A 74 -9.73 5.62 -3.49
N VAL A 75 -10.48 6.68 -3.21
CA VAL A 75 -11.63 7.10 -4.01
C VAL A 75 -11.26 8.35 -4.79
N SER A 76 -11.29 8.30 -6.11
CA SER A 76 -11.06 9.47 -6.97
C SER A 76 -12.25 10.43 -6.93
N GLU A 77 -12.05 11.64 -7.46
CA GLU A 77 -13.13 12.62 -7.66
C GLU A 77 -14.26 12.09 -8.56
N THR A 78 -13.93 11.20 -9.49
CA THR A 78 -14.90 10.52 -10.36
C THR A 78 -15.64 9.36 -9.68
N GLY A 79 -15.42 9.14 -8.37
CA GLY A 79 -16.02 8.06 -7.60
C GLY A 79 -15.38 6.69 -7.83
N THR A 80 -14.29 6.61 -8.60
CA THR A 80 -13.60 5.33 -8.84
C THR A 80 -12.83 4.90 -7.59
N ARG A 81 -13.13 3.70 -7.10
CA ARG A 81 -12.46 3.12 -5.92
C ARG A 81 -11.32 2.21 -6.36
N ARG A 82 -10.11 2.48 -5.88
CA ARG A 82 -8.92 1.63 -6.10
C ARG A 82 -8.34 1.22 -4.77
N ARG A 83 -8.09 -0.07 -4.58
CA ARG A 83 -7.38 -0.60 -3.43
C ARG A 83 -5.97 -0.96 -3.84
N TYR A 84 -5.01 -0.21 -3.33
CA TYR A 84 -3.59 -0.50 -3.50
C TYR A 84 -3.13 -1.41 -2.38
N ILE A 85 -2.57 -2.56 -2.73
CA ILE A 85 -2.19 -3.64 -1.83
C ILE A 85 -0.68 -3.81 -1.91
N VAL A 86 -0.03 -3.91 -0.76
CA VAL A 86 1.39 -4.24 -0.65
C VAL A 86 1.52 -5.45 0.25
N GLU A 87 2.18 -6.49 -0.26
CA GLU A 87 2.68 -7.58 0.56
C GLU A 87 3.94 -7.12 1.29
N ALA A 88 3.91 -7.22 2.61
CA ALA A 88 5.00 -6.81 3.47
C ALA A 88 5.63 -8.07 4.09
N ASP A 89 6.87 -8.37 3.67
CA ASP A 89 7.76 -9.21 4.48
C ASP A 89 8.26 -8.33 5.61
N TRP A 90 7.53 -8.33 6.72
CA TRP A 90 7.88 -7.54 7.90
C TRP A 90 9.26 -7.99 8.38
N PRO A 91 10.13 -7.06 8.82
CA PRO A 91 11.17 -7.48 9.73
C PRO A 91 10.45 -8.11 10.92
N GLN A 92 10.57 -9.43 11.07
CA GLN A 92 10.38 -10.05 12.37
C GLN A 92 11.24 -9.21 13.31
N LYS A 93 10.68 -8.77 14.45
CA LYS A 93 11.53 -8.27 15.53
C LYS A 93 12.64 -9.33 15.63
N GLN A 94 13.88 -8.95 15.34
CA GLN A 94 14.99 -9.70 15.87
C GLN A 94 14.71 -9.63 17.37
N GLU A 95 14.25 -10.74 17.93
CA GLU A 95 14.46 -10.98 19.35
C GLU A 95 15.96 -10.78 19.48
N GLU A 96 16.34 -9.65 20.07
CA GLU A 96 17.71 -9.44 20.49
C GLU A 96 17.98 -10.64 21.40
N ASP A 97 18.82 -11.56 20.92
CA ASP A 97 19.49 -12.55 21.75
C ASP A 97 20.32 -11.78 22.77
N HIS A 98 19.66 -11.28 23.82
CA HIS A 98 20.29 -10.97 25.09
C HIS A 98 20.48 -12.31 25.80
N GLU A 99 21.39 -13.13 25.27
CA GLU A 99 22.04 -14.14 26.08
C GLU A 99 23.06 -13.42 26.99
N ASN A 100 22.82 -13.60 28.29
CA ASN A 100 23.55 -13.15 29.48
C ASN A 100 25.08 -13.00 29.36
#